data_AF-A0A2S7WEA9-F1
#
_entry.id   AF-A0A2S7WEA9-F1
#
_cell.length_a   1.000
_cell.length_b   1.000
_cell.length_c   1.000
_cell.angle_alpha   90.00
_cell.angle_beta   90.00
_cell.angle_gamma   90.00
#
_symmetry.space_group_name_H-M   'P 1'
#
loop_
_entity.id
_entity.type
_entity.pdbx_description
1 polymer ?
#
loop_
_entity_poly.entity_id
_entity_poly.type
_entity_poly.pdbx_seq_one_letter_code
_entity_poly.pdbx_strand_id
1 'polypeptide(L)'
;MNRKLLACLILITSVFFINICSAQKSNIINNFVEIKKDTLGNKHHFYISKSAVSVHDYQDYLNFLGLKLPEPPPDYGWYNTNLPMVSISYNDFLAYINWLTDFYNVKFRALTNEEWVIAAANQENHLQKLSLSQPAEVDFIRPNKYGISGMNGNVWEWTSTLKDNEYNIIRGGSYMESMHPDSLNVNKTSAIHASLKLTDVGFRLAMDAKEMKKYQFATKVENLIQKLFPEYTNIRVEPDALYLNDGEISWKQKLDIVKIDYKEMKLTFCCLEDDTNSNNNIEFYFAKEDRKLVKELKIIINNRDLTIFE
;
A
#
# COMPACT_ATOMS: atom_id res chain seq x y z
N MET A 1 -25.57 -7.68 27.48
CA MET A 1 -26.31 -7.49 26.21
C MET A 1 -25.86 -8.58 25.24
N ASN A 2 -26.80 -9.37 24.72
CA ASN A 2 -26.61 -10.74 24.23
C ASN A 2 -25.70 -10.88 22.99
N ARG A 3 -24.72 -11.79 23.06
CA ARG A 3 -23.78 -12.20 21.97
C ARG A 3 -24.44 -12.74 20.70
N LYS A 4 -25.76 -12.94 20.70
CA LYS A 4 -26.55 -13.37 19.53
C LYS A 4 -27.09 -12.22 18.66
N LEU A 5 -27.13 -10.98 19.16
CA LEU A 5 -27.50 -9.81 18.33
C LEU A 5 -26.32 -9.26 17.51
N LEU A 6 -25.07 -9.55 17.90
CA LEU A 6 -23.89 -9.14 17.13
C LEU A 6 -23.73 -9.96 15.83
N ALA A 7 -24.20 -11.22 15.82
CA ALA A 7 -24.08 -12.10 14.65
C ALA A 7 -25.08 -11.78 13.52
N CYS A 8 -26.19 -11.10 13.82
CA CYS A 8 -27.24 -10.84 12.83
C CYS A 8 -27.10 -9.47 12.13
N LEU A 9 -26.38 -8.51 12.74
CA LEU A 9 -26.07 -7.22 12.11
C LEU A 9 -24.86 -7.27 11.14
N ILE A 10 -24.08 -8.34 11.17
CA ILE A 10 -22.86 -8.53 10.35
C ILE A 10 -23.19 -9.02 8.93
N LEU A 11 -24.38 -9.59 8.69
CA LEU A 11 -24.67 -10.26 7.41
C LEU A 11 -25.11 -9.34 6.27
N ILE A 12 -25.59 -8.12 6.56
CA ILE A 12 -26.06 -7.17 5.52
C ILE A 12 -25.04 -6.03 5.29
N THR A 13 -24.16 -5.77 6.26
CA THR A 13 -23.03 -4.83 6.10
C THR A 13 -21.77 -5.50 5.53
N SER A 14 -21.62 -6.82 5.65
CA SER A 14 -20.43 -7.53 5.16
C SER A 14 -20.30 -7.48 3.65
N VAL A 15 -21.37 -7.63 2.86
CA VAL A 15 -21.27 -7.68 1.40
C VAL A 15 -20.84 -6.32 0.81
N PHE A 16 -21.31 -5.21 1.41
CA PHE A 16 -20.91 -3.86 0.99
C PHE A 16 -19.46 -3.54 1.42
N PHE A 17 -19.06 -3.94 2.64
CA PHE A 17 -17.67 -3.82 3.10
C PHE A 17 -16.70 -4.73 2.34
N ILE A 18 -17.12 -5.94 1.96
CA ILE A 18 -16.31 -6.89 1.16
C ILE A 18 -16.09 -6.34 -0.25
N ASN A 19 -17.12 -5.75 -0.88
CA ASN A 19 -16.98 -5.15 -2.21
C ASN A 19 -16.10 -3.88 -2.22
N ILE A 20 -16.18 -3.03 -1.19
CA ILE A 20 -15.29 -1.86 -1.03
C ILE A 20 -13.85 -2.32 -0.73
N CYS A 21 -13.68 -3.33 0.12
CA CYS A 21 -12.38 -3.93 0.46
C CYS A 21 -11.72 -4.61 -0.75
N SER A 22 -12.50 -5.29 -1.61
CA SER A 22 -12.01 -5.88 -2.87
C SER A 22 -11.59 -4.80 -3.89
N ALA A 23 -12.37 -3.72 -4.03
CA ALA A 23 -12.02 -2.61 -4.93
C ALA A 23 -10.76 -1.85 -4.47
N GLN A 24 -10.63 -1.54 -3.17
CA GLN A 24 -9.45 -0.88 -2.60
C GLN A 24 -8.19 -1.77 -2.65
N LYS A 25 -8.31 -3.09 -2.40
CA LYS A 25 -7.18 -4.03 -2.49
C LYS A 25 -6.55 -4.12 -3.88
N SER A 26 -7.36 -3.93 -4.93
CA SER A 26 -6.92 -4.13 -6.31
C SER A 26 -6.01 -3.01 -6.87
N ASN A 27 -5.93 -1.83 -6.22
CA ASN A 27 -5.32 -0.65 -6.84
C ASN A 27 -4.11 -0.05 -6.09
N ILE A 28 -3.73 -0.57 -4.92
CA ILE A 28 -2.59 -0.01 -4.17
C ILE A 28 -1.26 -0.16 -4.91
N ILE A 29 -1.05 -1.26 -5.65
CA ILE A 29 0.19 -1.47 -6.44
C ILE A 29 0.37 -0.36 -7.47
N ASN A 30 -0.72 0.09 -8.11
CA ASN A 30 -0.68 1.10 -9.14
C ASN A 30 -0.43 2.50 -8.58
N ASN A 31 -0.59 2.70 -7.27
CA ASN A 31 -0.36 3.98 -6.61
C ASN A 31 1.09 4.16 -6.16
N PHE A 32 1.97 3.18 -6.40
CA PHE A 32 3.38 3.24 -6.02
C PHE A 32 4.31 3.23 -7.23
N VAL A 33 5.51 3.79 -7.03
CA VAL A 33 6.63 3.81 -7.97
C VAL A 33 7.79 3.02 -7.38
N GLU A 34 8.43 2.17 -8.19
CA GLU A 34 9.63 1.43 -7.80
C GLU A 34 10.90 2.28 -8.00
N ILE A 35 11.69 2.45 -6.95
CA ILE A 35 13.01 3.11 -7.01
C ILE A 35 14.10 2.05 -6.81
N LYS A 36 14.96 1.87 -7.83
CA LYS A 36 16.07 0.88 -7.82
C LYS A 36 17.45 1.49 -7.65
N LYS A 37 17.59 2.77 -8.03
CA LYS A 37 18.86 3.49 -8.03
C LYS A 37 18.61 4.97 -7.86
N ASP A 38 19.57 5.65 -7.26
CA ASP A 38 19.60 7.11 -7.27
C ASP A 38 20.13 7.64 -8.61
N THR A 39 20.25 8.96 -8.73
CA THR A 39 20.75 9.62 -9.93
C THR A 39 22.23 9.40 -10.20
N LEU A 40 22.99 8.92 -9.21
CA LEU A 40 24.41 8.60 -9.31
C LEU A 40 24.66 7.11 -9.61
N GLY A 41 23.61 6.28 -9.58
CA GLY A 41 23.66 4.86 -9.86
C GLY A 41 23.86 3.97 -8.62
N ASN A 42 23.88 4.55 -7.41
CA ASN A 42 23.92 3.76 -6.18
C ASN A 42 22.61 2.97 -6.04
N LYS A 43 22.71 1.74 -5.53
CA LYS A 43 21.56 0.85 -5.41
C LYS A 43 20.70 1.25 -4.21
N HIS A 44 19.42 1.41 -4.48
CA HIS A 44 18.35 1.61 -3.50
C HIS A 44 17.21 0.67 -3.88
N HIS A 45 16.40 0.15 -2.95
CA HIS A 45 15.25 -0.66 -3.41
C HIS A 45 14.05 -0.51 -2.50
N PHE A 46 13.19 0.42 -2.88
CA PHE A 46 11.95 0.71 -2.16
C PHE A 46 10.86 1.14 -3.14
N TYR A 47 9.65 1.21 -2.63
CA TYR A 47 8.49 1.74 -3.33
C TYR A 47 7.99 2.97 -2.59
N ILE A 48 7.51 3.97 -3.32
CA ILE A 48 6.98 5.23 -2.80
C ILE A 48 5.64 5.53 -3.46
N SER A 49 4.67 6.07 -2.72
CA SER A 49 3.41 6.51 -3.32
C SER A 49 3.63 7.64 -4.34
N LYS A 50 2.88 7.59 -5.45
CA LYS A 50 2.95 8.55 -6.56
C LYS A 50 2.71 9.99 -6.10
N SER A 51 1.90 10.18 -5.09
CA SER A 51 1.52 11.47 -4.52
C SER A 51 1.43 11.38 -2.99
N ALA A 52 1.23 12.54 -2.35
CA ALA A 52 0.85 12.61 -0.94
C ALA A 52 -0.49 11.90 -0.71
N VAL A 53 -0.69 11.39 0.51
CA VAL A 53 -1.97 10.76 0.89
C VAL A 53 -3.07 11.81 0.83
N SER A 54 -4.15 11.50 0.13
CA SER A 54 -5.28 12.41 -0.04
C SER A 54 -6.18 12.42 1.19
N VAL A 55 -7.02 13.46 1.31
CA VAL A 55 -8.10 13.50 2.30
C VAL A 55 -9.04 12.31 2.09
N HIS A 56 -9.32 11.90 0.85
CA HIS A 56 -10.14 10.73 0.54
C HIS A 56 -9.57 9.45 1.17
N ASP A 57 -8.30 9.14 0.89
CA ASP A 57 -7.65 7.91 1.37
C ASP A 57 -7.60 7.88 2.91
N TYR A 58 -7.29 9.03 3.54
CA TYR A 58 -7.25 9.12 5.00
C TYR A 58 -8.65 9.07 5.63
N GLN A 59 -9.66 9.61 4.94
CA GLN A 59 -11.04 9.57 5.40
C GLN A 59 -11.59 8.14 5.41
N ASP A 60 -11.18 7.27 4.49
CA ASP A 60 -11.54 5.85 4.52
C ASP A 60 -11.02 5.16 5.79
N TYR A 61 -9.80 5.47 6.20
CA TYR A 61 -9.25 5.04 7.50
C TYR A 61 -10.07 5.56 8.68
N LEU A 62 -10.41 6.84 8.71
CA LEU A 62 -11.20 7.41 9.80
C LEU A 62 -12.60 6.80 9.85
N ASN A 63 -13.24 6.60 8.70
CA ASN A 63 -14.55 5.98 8.58
C ASN A 63 -14.54 4.54 9.12
N PHE A 64 -13.48 3.77 8.83
CA PHE A 64 -13.29 2.42 9.39
C PHE A 64 -13.27 2.44 10.93
N LEU A 65 -12.66 3.47 11.52
CA LEU A 65 -12.60 3.65 12.98
C LEU A 65 -13.83 4.34 13.58
N GLY A 66 -14.79 4.80 12.77
CA GLY A 66 -15.91 5.62 13.23
C GLY A 66 -15.49 7.01 13.72
N LEU A 67 -14.36 7.53 13.22
CA LEU A 67 -13.81 8.84 13.55
C LEU A 67 -14.16 9.89 12.50
N LYS A 68 -13.97 11.16 12.85
CA LYS A 68 -14.16 12.32 11.97
C LYS A 68 -12.81 12.93 11.58
N LEU A 69 -12.81 13.71 10.50
CA LEU A 69 -11.65 14.49 10.08
C LEU A 69 -11.19 15.47 11.18
N PRO A 70 -9.89 15.82 11.22
CA PRO A 70 -9.35 16.72 12.24
C PRO A 70 -10.01 18.10 12.25
N GLU A 71 -10.11 18.66 13.47
CA GLU A 71 -10.62 20.00 13.75
C GLU A 71 -9.57 20.82 14.53
N PRO A 72 -9.40 22.13 14.25
CA PRO A 72 -10.05 22.85 13.16
C PRO A 72 -9.48 22.44 11.79
N PRO A 73 -10.27 22.51 10.70
CA PRO A 73 -9.75 22.29 9.36
C PRO A 73 -8.81 23.44 8.95
N PRO A 74 -8.00 23.26 7.90
CA PRO A 74 -7.41 24.37 7.17
C PRO A 74 -8.49 25.36 6.68
N ASP A 75 -8.10 26.59 6.35
CA ASP A 75 -9.03 27.63 5.88
C ASP A 75 -9.85 27.20 4.64
N TYR A 76 -9.27 26.37 3.78
CA TYR A 76 -9.92 25.76 2.62
C TYR A 76 -10.73 24.50 2.95
N GLY A 77 -10.94 24.16 4.22
CA GLY A 77 -11.81 23.05 4.63
C GLY A 77 -11.40 21.66 4.14
N TRP A 78 -12.35 20.72 4.22
CA TRP A 78 -12.22 19.33 3.76
C TRP A 78 -13.17 18.97 2.61
N TYR A 79 -13.71 19.97 1.90
CA TYR A 79 -14.71 19.73 0.84
C TYR A 79 -14.13 19.06 -0.41
N ASN A 80 -12.86 19.32 -0.72
CA ASN A 80 -12.17 18.68 -1.84
C ASN A 80 -11.30 17.54 -1.31
N THR A 81 -11.80 16.32 -1.46
CA THR A 81 -11.15 15.12 -0.92
C THR A 81 -9.90 14.70 -1.69
N ASN A 82 -9.63 15.29 -2.86
CA ASN A 82 -8.42 15.05 -3.64
C ASN A 82 -7.23 15.92 -3.22
N LEU A 83 -7.43 16.81 -2.23
CA LEU A 83 -6.32 17.56 -1.63
C LEU A 83 -5.48 16.65 -0.72
N PRO A 84 -4.18 16.98 -0.49
CA PRO A 84 -3.37 16.27 0.48
C PRO A 84 -3.95 16.34 1.89
N MET A 85 -3.88 15.23 2.63
CA MET A 85 -4.21 15.20 4.05
C MET A 85 -3.14 15.96 4.84
N VAL A 86 -3.56 16.98 5.59
CA VAL A 86 -2.71 17.83 6.45
C VAL A 86 -3.31 17.94 7.86
N SER A 87 -2.75 18.77 8.74
CA SER A 87 -3.25 18.95 10.12
C SER A 87 -3.24 17.64 10.92
N ILE A 88 -2.28 16.77 10.62
CA ILE A 88 -2.03 15.54 11.35
C ILE A 88 -0.61 15.53 11.93
N SER A 89 -0.46 14.89 13.09
CA SER A 89 0.84 14.74 13.72
C SER A 89 1.61 13.57 13.11
N TYR A 90 2.92 13.48 13.37
CA TYR A 90 3.68 12.30 12.98
C TYR A 90 3.14 11.02 13.64
N ASN A 91 2.60 11.11 14.86
CA ASN A 91 1.96 9.98 15.54
C ASN A 91 0.67 9.53 14.85
N ASP A 92 -0.14 10.46 14.36
CA ASP A 92 -1.35 10.15 13.58
C ASP A 92 -0.98 9.49 12.25
N PHE A 93 0.11 9.93 11.63
CA PHE A 93 0.69 9.31 10.43
C PHE A 93 1.11 7.85 10.71
N LEU A 94 1.82 7.60 11.81
CA LEU A 94 2.20 6.24 12.20
C LEU A 94 0.98 5.35 12.48
N ALA A 95 -0.08 5.88 13.10
CA ALA A 95 -1.32 5.14 13.31
C ALA A 95 -1.97 4.72 11.98
N TYR A 96 -2.00 5.62 10.99
CA TYR A 96 -2.47 5.32 9.65
C TYR A 96 -1.60 4.26 8.93
N ILE A 97 -0.28 4.36 9.05
CA ILE A 97 0.67 3.34 8.53
C ILE A 97 0.37 1.96 9.15
N ASN A 98 0.15 1.91 10.47
CA ASN A 98 -0.14 0.65 11.16
C ASN A 98 -1.46 0.05 10.68
N TRP A 99 -2.50 0.87 10.53
CA TRP A 99 -3.78 0.42 9.97
C TRP A 99 -3.63 -0.13 8.55
N LEU A 100 -2.89 0.56 7.67
CA LEU A 100 -2.60 0.04 6.33
C LEU A 100 -1.84 -1.29 6.40
N THR A 101 -0.86 -1.38 7.31
CA THR A 101 -0.06 -2.59 7.49
C THR A 101 -0.92 -3.79 7.89
N ASP A 102 -1.83 -3.59 8.84
CA ASP A 102 -2.76 -4.64 9.28
C ASP A 102 -3.77 -5.00 8.18
N PHE A 103 -4.28 -4.01 7.46
CA PHE A 103 -5.31 -4.20 6.44
C PHE A 103 -4.80 -4.96 5.20
N TYR A 104 -3.59 -4.62 4.74
CA TYR A 104 -2.97 -5.23 3.56
C TYR A 104 -2.05 -6.41 3.89
N ASN A 105 -1.76 -6.65 5.17
CA ASN A 105 -0.85 -7.68 5.67
C ASN A 105 0.57 -7.60 5.05
N VAL A 106 1.04 -6.36 4.82
CA VAL A 106 2.40 -6.01 4.36
C VAL A 106 2.81 -4.69 4.99
N LYS A 107 4.10 -4.50 5.26
CA LYS A 107 4.56 -3.33 6.03
C LYS A 107 4.61 -2.06 5.18
N PHE A 108 3.86 -1.06 5.62
CA PHE A 108 4.00 0.33 5.21
C PHE A 108 4.94 1.07 6.16
N ARG A 109 5.54 2.16 5.69
CA ARG A 109 6.38 3.03 6.52
C ARG A 109 6.44 4.45 5.98
N ALA A 110 6.95 5.34 6.82
CA ALA A 110 7.40 6.66 6.42
C ALA A 110 8.71 6.55 5.61
N LEU A 111 8.94 7.52 4.73
CA LEU A 111 10.24 7.68 4.08
C LEU A 111 11.28 8.17 5.07
N THR A 112 12.51 7.72 4.89
CA THR A 112 13.66 8.45 5.43
C THR A 112 13.88 9.75 4.67
N ASN A 113 14.60 10.67 5.29
CA ASN A 113 15.08 11.90 4.68
C ASN A 113 15.89 11.66 3.40
N GLU A 114 16.69 10.60 3.36
CA GLU A 114 17.51 10.22 2.21
C GLU A 114 16.64 9.68 1.05
N GLU A 115 15.74 8.75 1.34
CA GLU A 115 14.81 8.21 0.34
C GLU A 115 13.93 9.28 -0.28
N TRP A 116 13.49 10.26 0.52
CA TRP A 116 12.72 11.39 0.02
C TRP A 116 13.52 12.19 -1.02
N VAL A 117 14.79 12.49 -0.74
CA VAL A 117 15.68 13.21 -1.67
C VAL A 117 15.89 12.43 -2.96
N ILE A 118 16.13 11.12 -2.84
CA ILE A 118 16.30 10.22 -3.99
C ILE A 118 15.04 10.23 -4.86
N ALA A 119 13.86 10.10 -4.24
CA ALA A 119 12.59 10.09 -4.95
C ALA A 119 12.27 11.42 -5.62
N ALA A 120 12.68 12.54 -5.02
CA ALA A 120 12.41 13.86 -5.56
C ALA A 120 13.24 14.15 -6.83
N ALA A 121 14.47 13.63 -6.88
CA ALA A 121 15.44 13.65 -7.99
C ALA A 121 15.36 14.86 -8.92
N ASN A 122 16.19 15.87 -8.63
CA ASN A 122 16.52 17.03 -9.47
C ASN A 122 15.45 17.34 -10.51
N GLN A 123 14.30 17.81 -10.04
CA GLN A 123 13.36 18.48 -10.92
C GLN A 123 14.10 19.67 -11.52
N GLU A 124 14.21 19.71 -12.86
CA GLU A 124 14.39 20.99 -13.55
C GLU A 124 13.23 21.89 -13.10
N ASN A 125 13.55 23.16 -12.80
CA ASN A 125 12.72 24.19 -12.15
C ASN A 125 11.36 24.47 -12.84
N HIS A 126 10.53 23.47 -13.03
CA HIS A 126 9.15 23.60 -13.46
C HIS A 126 8.29 23.68 -12.21
N LEU A 127 8.43 24.80 -11.52
CA LEU A 127 7.46 25.22 -10.53
C LEU A 127 6.12 25.36 -11.27
N GLN A 128 5.24 24.38 -11.09
CA GLN A 128 3.84 24.60 -11.40
C GLN A 128 3.42 25.76 -10.50
N LYS A 129 2.90 26.84 -11.09
CA LYS A 129 2.42 27.99 -10.32
C LYS A 129 1.16 27.54 -9.57
N LEU A 130 1.37 26.96 -8.38
CA LEU A 130 0.30 26.49 -7.51
C LEU A 130 -0.49 27.69 -7.00
N SER A 131 -1.78 27.47 -6.70
CA SER A 131 -2.63 28.48 -6.08
C SER A 131 -2.03 28.89 -4.74
N LEU A 132 -2.00 30.19 -4.46
CA LEU A 132 -1.40 30.73 -3.23
C LEU A 132 -2.32 30.58 -2.00
N SER A 133 -3.54 30.03 -2.16
CA SER A 133 -4.57 29.95 -1.11
C SER A 133 -4.83 28.54 -0.58
N GLN A 134 -4.43 27.49 -1.31
CA GLN A 134 -4.63 26.09 -0.92
C GLN A 134 -3.68 25.18 -1.73
N PRO A 135 -3.39 23.95 -1.28
CA PRO A 135 -2.67 22.98 -2.08
C PRO A 135 -3.41 22.62 -3.37
N ALA A 136 -2.69 22.07 -4.34
CA ALA A 136 -3.29 21.43 -5.51
C ALA A 136 -3.67 19.98 -5.22
N GLU A 137 -4.65 19.48 -5.99
CA GLU A 137 -5.06 18.09 -5.95
C GLU A 137 -3.89 17.16 -6.28
N VAL A 138 -3.84 16.03 -5.58
CA VAL A 138 -2.72 15.07 -5.64
C VAL A 138 -2.48 14.51 -7.05
N ASP A 139 -3.52 14.46 -7.88
CA ASP A 139 -3.48 13.94 -9.26
C ASP A 139 -3.28 15.02 -10.33
N PHE A 140 -3.31 16.30 -9.95
CA PHE A 140 -3.17 17.43 -10.89
C PHE A 140 -1.73 17.90 -11.06
N ILE A 141 -0.83 17.47 -10.18
CA ILE A 141 0.57 17.88 -10.20
C ILE A 141 1.34 17.02 -11.19
N ARG A 142 2.09 17.67 -12.08
CA ARG A 142 2.95 16.98 -13.06
C ARG A 142 4.00 16.12 -12.34
N PRO A 143 4.13 14.83 -12.68
CA PRO A 143 5.13 13.97 -12.06
C PRO A 143 6.55 14.26 -12.53
N ASN A 144 7.53 13.92 -11.69
CA ASN A 144 8.95 13.90 -12.06
C ASN A 144 9.30 12.71 -12.95
N LYS A 145 10.59 12.53 -13.27
CA LYS A 145 11.09 11.44 -14.13
C LYS A 145 10.78 10.02 -13.63
N TYR A 146 10.49 9.87 -12.34
CA TYR A 146 10.10 8.59 -11.74
C TYR A 146 8.58 8.37 -11.77
N GLY A 147 7.78 9.36 -12.16
CA GLY A 147 6.32 9.28 -12.07
C GLY A 147 5.76 9.77 -10.74
N ILE A 148 6.53 10.55 -9.97
CA ILE A 148 6.16 11.01 -8.62
C ILE A 148 5.81 12.50 -8.65
N SER A 149 4.62 12.83 -8.17
CA SER A 149 4.04 14.16 -8.13
C SER A 149 4.17 14.80 -6.75
N GLY A 150 4.20 16.14 -6.71
CA GLY A 150 4.15 16.92 -5.47
C GLY A 150 5.43 16.90 -4.64
N MET A 151 6.59 16.55 -5.21
CA MET A 151 7.87 16.54 -4.48
C MET A 151 8.52 17.92 -4.30
N ASN A 152 7.97 19.00 -4.87
CA ASN A 152 8.47 20.37 -4.72
C ASN A 152 7.27 21.32 -4.54
N GLY A 153 7.03 21.75 -3.31
CA GLY A 153 5.83 22.47 -2.90
C GLY A 153 4.63 21.55 -2.64
N ASN A 154 3.43 22.12 -2.80
CA ASN A 154 2.15 21.53 -2.38
C ASN A 154 2.00 21.45 -0.87
N VAL A 155 2.60 20.48 -0.19
CA VAL A 155 2.61 20.38 1.26
C VAL A 155 3.98 19.90 1.73
N TRP A 156 4.39 20.34 2.91
CA TRP A 156 5.50 19.72 3.60
C TRP A 156 5.20 18.25 3.88
N GLU A 157 6.22 17.39 3.89
CA GLU A 157 6.01 15.96 4.09
C GLU A 157 6.85 15.43 5.24
N TRP A 158 6.18 14.74 6.18
CA TRP A 158 6.81 14.00 7.26
C TRP A 158 7.81 12.95 6.77
N THR A 159 8.99 12.89 7.39
CA THR A 159 9.96 11.79 7.25
C THR A 159 10.25 11.13 8.60
N SER A 160 10.74 9.90 8.58
CA SER A 160 11.13 9.14 9.77
C SER A 160 12.47 9.56 10.36
N THR A 161 13.27 10.33 9.62
CA THR A 161 14.59 10.76 10.09
C THR A 161 14.44 11.88 11.12
N LEU A 162 15.11 11.71 12.26
CA LEU A 162 15.14 12.70 13.32
C LEU A 162 16.33 13.64 13.16
N LYS A 163 16.10 14.92 13.44
CA LYS A 163 17.09 15.93 13.74
C LYS A 163 17.19 16.08 15.26
N ASP A 164 18.41 16.14 15.78
CA ASP A 164 18.70 16.31 17.21
C ASP A 164 18.02 15.24 18.11
N ASN A 165 17.73 14.06 17.55
CA ASN A 165 17.01 12.94 18.18
C ASN A 165 15.61 13.28 18.74
N GLU A 166 15.03 14.41 18.33
CA GLU A 166 13.77 14.90 18.90
C GLU A 166 12.76 15.35 17.83
N TYR A 167 13.25 15.92 16.71
CA TYR A 167 12.39 16.55 15.71
C TYR A 167 12.40 15.74 14.42
N ASN A 168 11.23 15.34 13.91
CA ASN A 168 11.14 14.72 12.60
C ASN A 168 11.47 15.75 11.51
N ILE A 169 12.32 15.35 10.57
CA ILE A 169 12.60 16.16 9.39
C ILE A 169 11.36 16.17 8.50
N ILE A 170 11.00 17.36 8.01
CA ILE A 170 9.99 17.56 6.98
C ILE A 170 10.64 18.09 5.70
N ARG A 171 10.11 17.73 4.54
CA ARG A 171 10.69 18.04 3.22
C ARG A 171 9.70 18.66 2.25
N GLY A 172 10.22 19.33 1.22
CA GLY A 172 9.48 19.70 0.01
C GLY A 172 8.93 21.13 -0.03
N GLY A 173 8.66 21.76 1.12
CA GLY A 173 7.94 23.04 1.14
C GLY A 173 6.44 22.87 0.87
N SER A 174 5.66 23.92 1.07
CA SER A 174 4.21 23.90 0.87
C SER A 174 3.72 24.97 -0.13
N TYR A 175 2.41 24.98 -0.36
CA TYR A 175 1.73 26.03 -1.10
C TYR A 175 1.86 27.42 -0.44
N MET A 176 2.08 27.51 0.88
CA MET A 176 2.20 28.79 1.59
C MET A 176 3.47 29.56 1.19
N GLU A 177 4.53 28.86 0.80
CA GLU A 177 5.78 29.49 0.35
C GLU A 177 5.82 29.81 -1.15
N SER A 178 4.80 29.40 -1.91
CA SER A 178 4.77 29.58 -3.37
C SER A 178 4.69 31.05 -3.84
N MET A 179 4.52 32.01 -2.91
CA MET A 179 4.59 33.45 -3.17
C MET A 179 5.99 33.96 -3.54
N HIS A 180 7.04 33.19 -3.29
CA HIS A 180 8.42 33.55 -3.66
C HIS A 180 8.99 32.48 -4.60
N PRO A 181 9.08 32.72 -5.93
CA PRO A 181 9.51 31.73 -6.92
C PRO A 181 10.89 31.13 -6.63
N ASP A 182 11.79 31.89 -6.01
CA ASP A 182 13.13 31.42 -5.64
C ASP A 182 13.15 30.59 -4.33
N SER A 183 12.01 30.47 -3.64
CA SER A 183 11.93 29.83 -2.32
C SER A 183 11.51 28.36 -2.34
N LEU A 184 11.02 27.85 -3.47
CA LEU A 184 10.66 26.45 -3.66
C LEU A 184 11.78 25.72 -4.39
N ASN A 185 12.50 24.91 -3.64
CA ASN A 185 13.58 24.06 -4.15
C ASN A 185 13.42 22.69 -3.49
N VAL A 186 13.66 21.62 -4.26
CA VAL A 186 13.67 20.23 -3.78
C VAL A 186 14.57 20.00 -2.55
N ASN A 187 15.57 20.85 -2.32
CA ASN A 187 16.45 20.77 -1.17
C ASN A 187 15.85 21.35 0.13
N LYS A 188 14.64 21.90 0.10
CA LYS A 188 14.02 22.51 1.28
C LYS A 188 13.78 21.46 2.36
N THR A 189 14.19 21.81 3.57
CA THR A 189 14.13 20.95 4.74
C THR A 189 13.88 21.79 5.98
N SER A 190 13.11 21.24 6.91
CA SER A 190 12.91 21.77 8.25
C SER A 190 12.79 20.58 9.21
N ALA A 191 12.64 20.83 10.51
CA ALA A 191 12.35 19.79 11.48
C ALA A 191 11.38 20.31 12.53
N ILE A 192 10.37 19.51 12.84
CA ILE A 192 9.30 19.87 13.78
C ILE A 192 8.99 18.69 14.70
N HIS A 193 8.45 18.98 15.89
CA HIS A 193 8.19 17.95 16.89
C HIS A 193 7.04 17.04 16.45
N ALA A 194 7.15 15.74 16.75
CA ALA A 194 6.22 14.71 16.28
C ALA A 194 4.75 14.93 16.68
N SER A 195 4.49 15.75 17.69
CA SER A 195 3.13 16.09 18.16
C SER A 195 2.48 17.27 17.44
N LEU A 196 3.25 18.08 16.69
CA LEU A 196 2.70 19.25 16.01
C LEU A 196 1.80 18.83 14.85
N LYS A 197 0.72 19.60 14.64
CA LYS A 197 -0.24 19.43 13.56
C LYS A 197 -0.31 20.76 12.81
N LEU A 198 0.28 20.82 11.62
CA LEU A 198 0.32 22.04 10.81
C LEU A 198 -0.56 21.88 9.56
N THR A 199 -1.21 22.96 9.14
CA THR A 199 -2.21 23.00 8.04
C THR A 199 -1.60 22.88 6.64
N ASP A 200 -0.28 22.75 6.58
CA ASP A 200 0.51 22.64 5.36
C ASP A 200 1.52 21.49 5.42
N VAL A 201 1.45 20.64 6.46
CA VAL A 201 2.25 19.42 6.61
C VAL A 201 1.38 18.18 6.43
N GLY A 202 1.64 17.45 5.36
CA GLY A 202 1.10 16.14 5.06
C GLY A 202 2.17 15.05 5.03
N PHE A 203 1.95 14.01 4.25
CA PHE A 203 2.81 12.84 4.20
C PHE A 203 2.53 11.98 2.97
N ARG A 204 3.47 11.08 2.67
CA ARG A 204 3.36 10.05 1.64
C ARG A 204 3.89 8.72 2.14
N LEU A 205 3.52 7.64 1.48
CA LEU A 205 3.82 6.28 1.94
C LEU A 205 5.06 5.72 1.25
N ALA A 206 5.77 4.86 1.96
CA ALA A 206 6.80 3.99 1.39
C ALA A 206 6.66 2.55 1.86
N MET A 207 7.26 1.65 1.09
CA MET A 207 7.36 0.23 1.38
C MET A 207 8.74 -0.28 0.98
N ASP A 208 9.25 -1.24 1.74
CA ASP A 208 10.43 -1.98 1.31
C ASP A 208 10.09 -2.83 0.08
N ALA A 209 11.05 -3.00 -0.82
CA ALA A 209 10.82 -3.75 -2.05
C ALA A 209 10.36 -5.19 -1.81
N LYS A 210 10.81 -5.79 -0.71
CA LYS A 210 10.39 -7.11 -0.25
C LYS A 210 8.87 -7.18 0.00
N GLU A 211 8.35 -6.21 0.75
CA GLU A 211 6.93 -6.13 1.12
C GLU A 211 6.04 -5.91 -0.11
N MET A 212 6.43 -4.99 -1.00
CA MET A 212 5.68 -4.78 -2.25
C MET A 212 5.69 -6.02 -3.15
N LYS A 213 6.83 -6.68 -3.30
CA LYS A 213 6.92 -7.93 -4.09
C LYS A 213 6.07 -9.04 -3.51
N LYS A 214 6.04 -9.16 -2.18
CA LYS A 214 5.19 -10.11 -1.46
C LYS A 214 3.71 -9.86 -1.77
N TYR A 215 3.27 -8.60 -1.67
CA TYR A 215 1.90 -8.21 -2.01
C TYR A 215 1.55 -8.46 -3.49
N GLN A 216 2.46 -8.13 -4.41
CA GLN A 216 2.30 -8.40 -5.84
C GLN A 216 2.19 -9.89 -6.15
N PHE A 217 2.96 -10.73 -5.45
CA PHE A 217 2.87 -12.19 -5.58
C PHE A 217 1.48 -12.68 -5.16
N ALA A 218 1.02 -12.32 -3.96
CA ALA A 218 -0.30 -12.71 -3.46
C ALA A 218 -1.42 -12.24 -4.39
N THR A 219 -1.39 -10.98 -4.84
CA THR A 219 -2.38 -10.43 -5.77
C THR A 219 -2.41 -11.20 -7.10
N LYS A 220 -1.26 -11.62 -7.63
CA LYS A 220 -1.21 -12.43 -8.87
C LYS A 220 -1.83 -13.82 -8.66
N VAL A 221 -1.52 -14.46 -7.54
CA VAL A 221 -2.07 -15.78 -7.17
C VAL A 221 -3.58 -15.68 -6.98
N GLU A 222 -4.06 -14.68 -6.24
CA GLU A 222 -5.47 -14.43 -6.00
C GLU A 222 -6.25 -14.26 -7.31
N ASN A 223 -5.76 -13.40 -8.21
CA ASN A 223 -6.39 -13.16 -9.50
C ASN A 223 -6.48 -14.43 -10.37
N LEU A 224 -5.48 -15.30 -10.33
CA LEU A 224 -5.51 -16.57 -11.06
C LEU A 224 -6.49 -17.56 -10.44
N ILE A 225 -6.49 -17.68 -9.10
CA ILE A 225 -7.44 -18.53 -8.38
C ILE A 225 -8.87 -18.08 -8.63
N GLN A 226 -9.18 -16.79 -8.55
CA GLN A 226 -10.52 -16.26 -8.83
C GLN A 226 -10.98 -16.52 -10.27
N LYS A 227 -10.06 -16.50 -11.24
CA LYS A 227 -10.37 -16.83 -12.64
C LYS A 227 -10.62 -18.32 -12.85
N LEU A 228 -9.86 -19.17 -12.16
CA LEU A 228 -9.92 -20.62 -12.27
C LEU A 228 -11.10 -21.23 -11.50
N PHE A 229 -11.40 -20.67 -10.33
CA PHE A 229 -12.28 -21.23 -9.32
C PHE A 229 -13.24 -20.16 -8.76
N PRO A 230 -13.99 -19.43 -9.63
CA PRO A 230 -14.84 -18.31 -9.20
C PRO A 230 -15.95 -18.72 -8.22
N GLU A 231 -16.33 -19.99 -8.19
CA GLU A 231 -17.31 -20.55 -7.27
C GLU A 231 -16.80 -20.68 -5.82
N TYR A 232 -15.47 -20.66 -5.62
CA TYR A 232 -14.86 -20.79 -4.30
C TYR A 232 -14.61 -19.41 -3.65
N THR A 233 -15.64 -18.91 -2.97
CA THR A 233 -15.62 -17.59 -2.31
C THR A 233 -14.91 -17.56 -0.95
N ASN A 234 -14.53 -18.73 -0.43
CA ASN A 234 -13.87 -18.91 0.85
C ASN A 234 -12.34 -19.09 0.76
N ILE A 235 -11.76 -19.03 -0.45
CA ILE A 235 -10.31 -18.99 -0.61
C ILE A 235 -9.83 -17.57 -0.30
N ARG A 236 -8.90 -17.45 0.64
CA ARG A 236 -8.25 -16.19 0.97
C ARG A 236 -6.76 -16.30 0.69
N VAL A 237 -6.28 -15.48 -0.25
CA VAL A 237 -4.86 -15.39 -0.57
C VAL A 237 -4.29 -14.16 0.13
N GLU A 238 -3.35 -14.38 1.03
CA GLU A 238 -2.66 -13.31 1.75
C GLU A 238 -1.18 -13.25 1.39
N PRO A 239 -0.48 -12.15 1.72
CA PRO A 239 0.94 -11.99 1.47
C PRO A 239 1.84 -13.10 2.01
N ASP A 240 1.48 -13.76 3.12
CA ASP A 240 2.31 -14.82 3.73
C ASP A 240 1.75 -16.25 3.59
N ALA A 241 0.47 -16.42 3.25
CA ALA A 241 -0.14 -17.75 3.07
C ALA A 241 -1.42 -17.74 2.21
N LEU A 242 -1.86 -18.92 1.79
CA LEU A 242 -3.22 -19.18 1.31
C LEU A 242 -4.01 -19.90 2.39
N TYR A 243 -5.26 -19.48 2.55
CA TYR A 243 -6.21 -20.05 3.50
C TYR A 243 -7.42 -20.59 2.75
N LEU A 244 -7.86 -21.78 3.13
CA LEU A 244 -9.14 -22.35 2.71
C LEU A 244 -9.77 -23.11 3.88
N ASN A 245 -10.95 -22.67 4.32
CA ASN A 245 -11.57 -23.18 5.54
C ASN A 245 -10.58 -23.08 6.72
N ASP A 246 -10.27 -24.21 7.36
CA ASP A 246 -9.31 -24.31 8.48
C ASP A 246 -7.87 -24.63 8.01
N GLY A 247 -7.65 -24.79 6.69
CA GLY A 247 -6.35 -25.10 6.12
C GLY A 247 -5.51 -23.85 5.82
N GLU A 248 -4.21 -23.95 6.07
CA GLU A 248 -3.21 -22.92 5.76
C GLU A 248 -2.06 -23.51 4.95
N ILE A 249 -1.71 -22.82 3.87
CA ILE A 249 -0.56 -23.13 3.00
C ILE A 249 0.40 -21.95 3.04
N SER A 250 1.49 -22.08 3.79
CA SER A 250 2.49 -21.01 3.92
C SER A 250 3.36 -20.87 2.67
N TRP A 251 3.53 -19.65 2.19
CA TRP A 251 4.43 -19.36 1.07
C TRP A 251 5.92 -19.55 1.41
N LYS A 252 6.26 -19.60 2.70
CA LYS A 252 7.64 -19.79 3.19
C LYS A 252 8.18 -21.20 3.00
N GLN A 253 7.31 -22.16 2.66
CA GLN A 253 7.72 -23.55 2.44
C GLN A 253 8.80 -23.62 1.35
N LYS A 254 9.76 -24.53 1.44
CA LYS A 254 10.81 -24.69 0.40
C LYS A 254 10.40 -25.65 -0.71
N LEU A 255 9.44 -26.51 -0.42
CA LEU A 255 8.94 -27.52 -1.35
C LEU A 255 7.96 -26.91 -2.36
N ASP A 256 7.73 -27.66 -3.44
CA ASP A 256 6.66 -27.43 -4.40
C ASP A 256 5.31 -27.52 -3.69
N ILE A 257 4.54 -26.43 -3.75
CA ILE A 257 3.22 -26.33 -3.13
C ILE A 257 2.15 -26.92 -4.05
N VAL A 258 2.26 -26.70 -5.37
CA VAL A 258 1.23 -27.06 -6.34
C VAL A 258 1.63 -28.28 -7.15
N LYS A 259 0.78 -29.30 -7.13
CA LYS A 259 0.84 -30.49 -7.99
C LYS A 259 -0.37 -30.51 -8.93
N ILE A 260 -0.19 -30.99 -10.16
CA ILE A 260 -1.26 -31.09 -11.17
C ILE A 260 -1.30 -32.53 -11.70
N ASP A 261 -2.48 -33.14 -11.66
CA ASP A 261 -2.82 -34.37 -12.36
C ASP A 261 -3.69 -34.04 -13.57
N TYR A 262 -3.13 -34.16 -14.79
CA TYR A 262 -3.86 -33.86 -16.03
C TYR A 262 -4.78 -35.00 -16.49
N LYS A 263 -4.65 -36.20 -15.92
CA LYS A 263 -5.54 -37.32 -16.20
C LYS A 263 -6.86 -37.14 -15.45
N GLU A 264 -6.76 -36.83 -14.16
CA GLU A 264 -7.91 -36.56 -13.29
C GLU A 264 -8.36 -35.09 -13.35
N MET A 265 -7.61 -34.24 -14.07
CA MET A 265 -7.88 -32.80 -14.17
C MET A 265 -7.97 -32.14 -12.78
N LYS A 266 -7.01 -32.48 -11.93
CA LYS A 266 -6.96 -32.14 -10.51
C LYS A 266 -5.72 -31.31 -10.18
N LEU A 267 -5.91 -30.20 -9.48
CA LEU A 267 -4.86 -29.37 -8.90
C LEU A 267 -4.88 -29.56 -7.39
N THR A 268 -3.71 -29.80 -6.79
CA THR A 268 -3.55 -30.00 -5.35
C THR A 268 -2.54 -29.00 -4.80
N PHE A 269 -2.93 -28.25 -3.77
CA PHE A 269 -2.00 -27.57 -2.88
C PHE A 269 -1.64 -28.54 -1.73
N CYS A 270 -0.36 -28.84 -1.57
CA CYS A 270 0.15 -29.80 -0.59
C CYS A 270 1.51 -29.34 -0.05
N CYS A 271 1.83 -29.77 1.17
CA CYS A 271 2.97 -29.24 1.92
C CYS A 271 4.10 -30.22 2.22
N LEU A 272 3.97 -31.54 2.01
CA LEU A 272 5.01 -32.50 2.42
C LEU A 272 5.15 -33.67 1.44
N GLU A 273 6.37 -34.22 1.34
CA GLU A 273 6.68 -35.38 0.49
C GLU A 273 6.09 -36.70 1.00
N ASP A 274 5.70 -36.79 2.28
CA ASP A 274 5.35 -38.05 2.94
C ASP A 274 4.07 -38.05 3.81
N ASP A 275 3.17 -37.07 3.68
CA ASP A 275 1.92 -37.12 4.45
C ASP A 275 0.85 -37.97 3.75
N THR A 276 0.78 -39.23 4.17
CA THR A 276 -0.33 -40.15 3.85
C THR A 276 -1.61 -39.81 4.62
N ASN A 277 -1.57 -38.82 5.53
CA ASN A 277 -2.75 -38.28 6.19
C ASN A 277 -3.27 -37.03 5.45
N SER A 278 -4.35 -37.25 4.72
CA SER A 278 -5.05 -36.37 3.77
C SER A 278 -5.67 -35.08 4.34
N ASN A 279 -5.40 -34.67 5.57
CA ASN A 279 -6.22 -33.65 6.22
C ASN A 279 -5.87 -32.20 5.89
N ASN A 280 -4.72 -31.93 5.25
CA ASN A 280 -4.28 -30.57 4.94
C ASN A 280 -4.12 -30.28 3.44
N ASN A 281 -4.41 -31.26 2.56
CA ASN A 281 -4.35 -31.04 1.12
C ASN A 281 -5.60 -30.30 0.66
N ILE A 282 -5.40 -29.26 -0.14
CA ILE A 282 -6.48 -28.55 -0.80
C ILE A 282 -6.52 -28.99 -2.25
N GLU A 283 -7.64 -29.59 -2.66
CA GLU A 283 -7.81 -30.13 -4.01
C GLU A 283 -8.91 -29.39 -4.77
N PHE A 284 -8.62 -29.07 -6.03
CA PHE A 284 -9.55 -28.47 -6.97
C PHE A 284 -9.57 -29.26 -8.27
N TYR A 285 -10.75 -29.38 -8.87
CA TYR A 285 -10.92 -29.95 -10.20
C TYR A 285 -11.11 -28.82 -11.21
N PHE A 286 -10.51 -28.93 -12.39
CA PHE A 286 -10.52 -27.88 -13.40
C PHE A 286 -10.89 -28.40 -14.79
N ALA A 287 -11.41 -27.53 -15.66
CA ALA A 287 -11.82 -27.91 -17.00
C ALA A 287 -10.61 -28.04 -17.96
N LYS A 288 -10.77 -28.73 -19.09
CA LYS A 288 -9.66 -28.98 -20.04
C LYS A 288 -9.12 -27.71 -20.67
N GLU A 289 -9.99 -26.74 -20.88
CA GLU A 289 -9.73 -25.39 -21.36
C GLU A 289 -8.83 -24.60 -20.39
N ASP A 290 -8.89 -24.86 -19.09
CA ASP A 290 -8.15 -24.12 -18.06
C ASP A 290 -6.71 -24.59 -17.84
N ARG A 291 -6.27 -25.63 -18.57
CA ARG A 291 -4.91 -26.20 -18.46
C ARG A 291 -3.80 -25.15 -18.53
N LYS A 292 -3.98 -24.10 -19.34
CA LYS A 292 -2.99 -23.02 -19.46
C LYS A 292 -2.91 -22.19 -18.18
N LEU A 293 -4.05 -21.77 -17.63
CA LEU A 293 -4.14 -20.98 -16.40
C LEU A 293 -3.65 -21.78 -15.19
N VAL A 294 -4.04 -23.06 -15.08
CA VAL A 294 -3.58 -23.96 -14.02
C VAL A 294 -2.05 -24.16 -14.07
N LYS A 295 -1.48 -24.31 -15.27
CA LYS A 295 -0.03 -24.37 -15.45
C LYS A 295 0.66 -23.07 -15.05
N GLU A 296 0.08 -21.91 -15.37
CA GLU A 296 0.59 -20.60 -14.96
C GLU A 296 0.60 -20.45 -13.44
N LEU A 297 -0.51 -20.80 -12.77
CA LEU A 297 -0.63 -20.79 -11.31
C LEU A 297 0.46 -21.65 -10.66
N LYS A 298 0.68 -22.88 -11.14
CA LYS A 298 1.75 -23.75 -10.64
C LYS A 298 3.12 -23.10 -10.80
N ILE A 299 3.43 -22.52 -11.98
CA ILE A 299 4.73 -21.89 -12.24
C ILE A 299 4.96 -20.73 -11.28
N ILE A 300 3.97 -19.85 -11.11
CA ILE A 300 4.09 -18.70 -10.22
C ILE A 300 4.35 -19.16 -8.78
N ILE A 301 3.57 -20.13 -8.29
CA ILE A 301 3.68 -20.57 -6.91
C ILE A 301 4.97 -21.37 -6.68
N ASN A 302 5.27 -22.39 -7.48
CA ASN A 302 6.43 -23.25 -7.22
C ASN A 302 7.78 -22.56 -7.51
N ASN A 303 7.82 -21.58 -8.42
CA ASN A 303 9.03 -20.81 -8.71
C ASN A 303 9.07 -19.45 -7.99
N ARG A 304 8.28 -19.28 -6.92
CA ARG A 304 8.26 -18.03 -6.13
C ARG A 304 9.63 -17.71 -5.56
N ASP A 305 9.93 -16.43 -5.41
CA ASP A 305 11.16 -15.94 -4.77
C ASP A 305 11.03 -16.10 -3.26
N LEU A 306 11.67 -17.13 -2.67
CA LEU A 306 11.58 -17.40 -1.24
C LEU A 306 12.14 -16.26 -0.37
N THR A 307 13.07 -15.46 -0.91
CA THR A 307 13.72 -14.37 -0.15
C THR A 307 12.74 -13.27 0.25
N ILE A 308 11.58 -13.17 -0.43
CA ILE A 308 10.55 -12.19 -0.07
C ILE A 308 9.68 -12.62 1.12
N PHE A 309 9.81 -13.86 1.60
CA PHE A 309 9.08 -14.38 2.76
C PHE A 309 9.97 -14.69 3.97
N GLU A 310 11.29 -14.61 3.83
CA GLU A 310 12.28 -14.80 4.92
C GLU A 310 12.28 -13.68 5.97
#